data_AF-A0A2W4RXH6-F1
#
_entry.id   AF-A0A2W4RXH6-F1
#
_cell.length_a   1.000
_cell.length_b   1.000
_cell.length_c   1.000
_cell.angle_alpha   90.00
_cell.angle_beta   90.00
_cell.angle_gamma   90.00
#
_symmetry.space_group_name_H-M   'P 1'
#
loop_
_entity.id
_entity.type
_entity.pdbx_description
1 polymer ?
#
loop_
_entity_poly.entity_id
_entity_poly.type
_entity_poly.pdbx_seq_one_letter_code
_entity_poly.pdbx_strand_id
1 'polypeptide(L)'
;MSSEELLQALAYLPDDAVLTVSVRKADLLAALEARAGGPRVLSTSQAAQFLGYTAQRWRRWAAAGLIEGAWQDEGGRWRLPRAACEAHLERLRREGSSPERRARRRAQRRAALTGQLEIETVL
;
A
#
# COMPACT_ATOMS: atom_id res chain seq x y z
N MET A 1 -25.38 -12.99 -5.25
CA MET A 1 -25.21 -14.40 -5.59
C MET A 1 -23.81 -14.81 -5.16
N SER A 2 -23.72 -15.59 -4.10
CA SER A 2 -22.45 -16.18 -3.67
C SER A 2 -22.04 -17.33 -4.61
N SER A 3 -20.79 -17.75 -4.52
CA SER A 3 -20.28 -18.90 -5.28
C SER A 3 -21.06 -20.19 -4.97
N GLU A 4 -21.53 -20.32 -3.74
CA GLU A 4 -22.26 -21.48 -3.21
C GLU A 4 -23.69 -21.54 -3.76
N GLU A 5 -24.39 -20.40 -3.79
CA GLU A 5 -25.73 -20.28 -4.39
C GLU A 5 -25.72 -20.63 -5.88
N LEU A 6 -24.66 -20.25 -6.60
CA LEU A 6 -24.50 -20.59 -8.02
C LEU A 6 -24.31 -22.10 -8.21
N LEU A 7 -23.41 -22.73 -7.44
CA LEU A 7 -23.17 -24.17 -7.53
C LEU A 7 -24.44 -24.97 -7.23
N GLN A 8 -25.23 -24.53 -6.27
CA GLN A 8 -26.49 -25.18 -5.92
C GLN A 8 -27.55 -25.01 -7.00
N ALA A 9 -27.59 -23.87 -7.70
CA ALA A 9 -28.46 -23.67 -8.86
C ALA A 9 -28.03 -24.53 -10.06
N LEU A 10 -26.73 -24.73 -10.25
CA LEU A 10 -26.17 -25.56 -11.32
C LEU A 10 -26.35 -27.07 -11.08
N ALA A 11 -26.46 -27.50 -9.82
CA ALA A 11 -26.62 -28.91 -9.46
C ALA A 11 -27.91 -29.55 -10.00
N TYR A 12 -28.89 -28.75 -10.40
CA TYR A 12 -30.16 -29.22 -10.97
C TYR A 12 -30.14 -29.32 -12.50
N LEU A 13 -29.03 -28.95 -13.14
CA LEU A 13 -28.90 -29.03 -14.58
C LEU A 13 -28.35 -30.38 -15.02
N PRO A 14 -28.82 -30.91 -16.15
CA PRO A 14 -28.21 -32.06 -16.81
C PRO A 14 -26.72 -31.85 -17.06
N ASP A 15 -25.94 -32.93 -17.05
CA ASP A 15 -24.48 -32.87 -17.29
C ASP A 15 -24.12 -32.29 -18.68
N ASP A 16 -25.04 -32.35 -19.65
CA ASP A 16 -24.89 -31.82 -21.00
C ASP A 16 -25.49 -30.41 -21.20
N ALA A 17 -25.96 -29.77 -20.13
CA ALA A 17 -26.59 -28.46 -20.20
C ALA A 17 -25.59 -27.37 -20.63
N VAL A 18 -25.94 -26.63 -21.68
CA VAL A 18 -25.16 -25.49 -22.16
C VAL A 18 -25.60 -24.20 -21.47
N LEU A 19 -24.66 -23.53 -20.82
CA LEU A 19 -24.89 -22.28 -20.12
C LEU A 19 -24.13 -21.13 -20.78
N THR A 20 -24.81 -20.00 -20.97
CA THR A 20 -24.19 -18.77 -21.43
C THR A 20 -24.07 -17.81 -20.25
N VAL A 21 -22.83 -17.42 -19.92
CA VAL A 21 -22.55 -16.44 -18.87
C VAL A 21 -22.09 -15.14 -19.50
N SER A 22 -22.85 -14.07 -19.28
CA SER A 22 -22.50 -12.72 -19.70
C SER A 22 -21.91 -11.95 -18.53
N VAL A 23 -20.64 -11.52 -18.68
CA VAL A 23 -19.93 -10.73 -17.67
C VAL A 23 -19.53 -9.40 -18.29
N ARG A 24 -19.68 -8.30 -17.55
CA ARG A 24 -19.19 -7.00 -18.02
C ARG A 24 -17.66 -7.03 -18.02
N LYS A 25 -17.07 -6.49 -19.09
CA LYS A 25 -15.61 -6.39 -19.24
C LYS A 25 -14.92 -5.74 -18.02
N ALA A 26 -15.53 -4.70 -17.44
CA ALA A 26 -14.98 -4.01 -16.27
C ALA A 26 -14.89 -4.93 -15.04
N ASP A 27 -15.91 -5.76 -14.80
CA ASP A 27 -15.95 -6.69 -13.66
C ASP A 27 -14.92 -7.81 -13.86
N LEU A 28 -14.78 -8.31 -15.10
CA LEU A 28 -13.76 -9.30 -15.44
C LEU A 28 -12.35 -8.74 -15.22
N LEU A 29 -12.08 -7.51 -15.67
CA LEU A 29 -10.79 -6.85 -15.46
C LEU A 29 -10.50 -6.65 -13.97
N ALA A 30 -11.47 -6.19 -13.18
CA ALA A 30 -11.31 -6.04 -11.74
C ALA A 30 -11.03 -7.38 -11.03
N ALA A 31 -11.73 -8.45 -11.43
CA ALA A 31 -11.50 -9.79 -10.88
C ALA A 31 -10.13 -10.35 -11.28
N LEU A 32 -9.69 -10.12 -12.52
CA LEU A 32 -8.35 -10.49 -12.99
C LEU A 32 -7.26 -9.70 -12.26
N GLU A 33 -7.45 -8.39 -12.05
CA GLU A 33 -6.54 -7.56 -11.27
C GLU A 33 -6.46 -8.03 -9.82
N ALA A 34 -7.60 -8.32 -9.18
CA ALA A 34 -7.64 -8.88 -7.82
C ALA A 34 -6.90 -10.21 -7.73
N ARG A 35 -7.10 -11.10 -8.72
CA ARG A 35 -6.44 -12.41 -8.82
C ARG A 35 -4.93 -12.29 -9.13
N ALA A 36 -4.52 -11.24 -9.83
CA ALA A 36 -3.12 -10.92 -10.11
C ALA A 36 -2.40 -10.18 -8.95
N GLY A 37 -3.06 -10.01 -7.81
CA GLY A 37 -2.49 -9.40 -6.61
C GLY A 37 -2.93 -7.96 -6.34
N GLY A 38 -3.76 -7.35 -7.19
CA GLY A 38 -4.32 -5.99 -7.08
C GLY A 38 -3.73 -5.00 -8.09
N PRO A 39 -4.07 -3.69 -7.99
CA PRO A 39 -3.68 -2.72 -9.02
C PRO A 39 -2.15 -2.56 -9.11
N ARG A 40 -1.61 -2.59 -10.33
CA ARG A 40 -0.16 -2.41 -10.58
C ARG A 40 0.31 -0.99 -10.26
N VAL A 41 -0.59 -0.02 -10.35
CA VAL A 41 -0.36 1.39 -10.05
C VAL A 41 -1.42 1.85 -9.05
N LEU A 42 -0.96 2.44 -7.95
CA LEU A 42 -1.79 2.89 -6.84
C LEU A 42 -1.84 4.41 -6.81
N SER A 43 -3.00 4.97 -6.46
CA SER A 43 -3.05 6.31 -5.87
C SER A 43 -2.48 6.29 -4.45
N THR A 44 -2.18 7.47 -3.89
CA THR A 44 -1.73 7.58 -2.49
C THR A 44 -2.76 7.03 -1.49
N SER A 45 -4.06 7.14 -1.79
CA SER A 45 -5.13 6.61 -0.94
C SER A 45 -5.22 5.09 -1.02
N GLN A 46 -5.07 4.52 -2.22
CA GLN A 46 -4.99 3.06 -2.39
C GLN A 46 -3.73 2.48 -1.75
N ALA A 47 -2.58 3.15 -1.87
CA ALA A 47 -1.35 2.73 -1.17
C ALA A 47 -1.54 2.73 0.35
N ALA A 48 -2.23 3.71 0.90
CA ALA A 48 -2.56 3.74 2.33
C ALA A 48 -3.45 2.56 2.75
N GLN A 49 -4.46 2.23 1.93
CA GLN A 49 -5.38 1.13 2.21
C GLN A 49 -4.70 -0.24 2.11
N PHE A 50 -3.92 -0.49 1.05
CA PHE A 50 -3.36 -1.81 0.77
C PHE A 50 -2.02 -2.08 1.45
N LEU A 51 -1.19 -1.05 1.62
CA LEU A 51 0.20 -1.20 2.08
C LEU A 51 0.45 -0.54 3.45
N GLY A 52 -0.58 0.06 4.05
CA GLY A 52 -0.48 0.82 5.29
C GLY A 52 0.18 2.19 5.10
N TYR A 53 0.41 2.88 6.21
CA TYR A 53 0.79 4.30 6.26
C TYR A 53 -0.24 5.26 5.68
N THR A 54 -0.17 6.53 6.09
CA THR A 54 -1.12 7.55 5.63
C THR A 54 -0.85 7.96 4.18
N ALA A 55 -1.89 8.38 3.46
CA ALA A 55 -1.77 8.88 2.09
C ALA A 55 -0.80 10.08 1.99
N GLN A 56 -0.77 10.94 3.01
CA GLN A 56 0.18 12.06 3.10
C GLN A 56 1.64 11.59 3.16
N ARG A 57 1.91 10.48 3.86
CA ARG A 57 3.26 9.92 3.95
C ARG A 57 3.71 9.35 2.61
N TRP A 58 2.84 8.62 1.92
CA TRP A 58 3.09 8.16 0.56
C TRP A 58 3.36 9.31 -0.41
N ARG A 59 2.56 10.39 -0.34
CA ARG A 59 2.79 11.61 -1.11
C ARG A 59 4.18 12.21 -0.84
N ARG A 60 4.60 12.30 0.43
CA ARG A 60 5.92 12.82 0.80
C ARG A 60 7.05 11.94 0.25
N TRP A 61 6.91 10.62 0.30
CA TRP A 61 7.92 9.71 -0.25
C TRP A 61 8.02 9.81 -1.78
N ALA A 62 6.89 9.90 -2.48
CA ALA A 62 6.88 10.09 -3.92
C ALA A 62 7.51 11.42 -4.33
N ALA A 63 7.13 12.52 -3.66
CA ALA A 63 7.71 13.85 -3.90
C ALA A 63 9.21 13.91 -3.59
N ALA A 64 9.69 13.11 -2.64
CA ALA A 64 11.12 12.99 -2.32
C ALA A 64 11.88 12.01 -3.25
N GLY A 65 11.24 11.44 -4.29
CA GLY A 65 11.86 10.50 -5.21
C GLY A 65 12.18 9.13 -4.58
N LEU A 66 11.60 8.81 -3.42
CA LEU A 66 11.91 7.57 -2.69
C LEU A 66 11.15 6.34 -3.19
N ILE A 67 10.11 6.58 -3.99
CA ILE A 67 9.34 5.56 -4.69
C ILE A 67 9.76 5.64 -6.16
N GLU A 68 10.51 4.64 -6.60
CA GLU A 68 11.05 4.60 -7.96
C GLU A 68 9.94 4.51 -9.00
N GLY A 69 10.06 5.32 -10.06
CA GLY A 69 9.06 5.39 -11.11
C GLY A 69 7.71 5.90 -10.64
N ALA A 70 7.61 6.65 -9.53
CA ALA A 70 6.40 7.40 -9.20
C ALA A 70 6.29 8.67 -10.06
N TRP A 71 5.08 8.99 -10.52
CA TRP A 71 4.81 10.21 -11.30
C TRP A 71 3.49 10.85 -10.89
N GLN A 72 3.25 12.09 -11.34
CA GLN A 72 1.94 12.73 -11.25
C GLN A 72 1.22 12.62 -12.60
N ASP A 73 -0.08 12.31 -12.57
CA ASP A 73 -0.92 12.40 -13.76
C ASP A 73 -1.21 13.86 -14.14
N GLU A 74 -1.89 14.08 -15.26
CA GLU A 74 -2.27 15.41 -15.77
C GLU A 74 -3.10 16.23 -14.77
N GLY A 75 -3.77 15.57 -13.81
CA GLY A 75 -4.52 16.22 -12.73
C GLY A 75 -3.71 16.43 -11.45
N GLY A 76 -2.38 16.27 -11.49
CA GLY A 76 -1.48 16.41 -10.33
C GLY A 76 -1.60 15.28 -9.30
N ARG A 77 -2.33 14.20 -9.60
CA ARG A 77 -2.50 13.07 -8.68
C ARG A 77 -1.34 12.11 -8.82
N TRP A 78 -0.76 11.73 -7.68
CA TRP A 78 0.33 10.77 -7.63
C TRP A 78 -0.11 9.37 -8.07
N ARG A 79 0.70 8.76 -8.92
CA ARG A 79 0.64 7.40 -9.41
C ARG A 79 1.89 6.67 -8.94
N LEU A 80 1.67 5.61 -8.17
CA LEU A 80 2.70 4.89 -7.44
C LEU A 80 2.77 3.45 -7.95
N PRO A 81 3.86 3.03 -8.61
CA PRO A 81 4.04 1.63 -8.94
C PRO A 81 4.04 0.77 -7.68
N ARG A 82 3.17 -0.24 -7.64
CA ARG A 82 3.00 -1.07 -6.46
C ARG A 82 4.29 -1.79 -6.05
N ALA A 83 4.99 -2.37 -7.03
CA ALA A 83 6.26 -3.06 -6.78
C ALA A 83 7.31 -2.12 -6.14
N ALA A 84 7.38 -0.86 -6.59
CA ALA A 84 8.29 0.14 -6.01
C ALA A 84 7.89 0.52 -4.58
N CYS A 85 6.58 0.63 -4.29
CA CYS A 85 6.08 0.82 -2.93
C CYS A 85 6.48 -0.34 -2.01
N GLU A 86 6.27 -1.59 -2.44
CA GLU A 86 6.63 -2.78 -1.67
C GLU A 86 8.14 -2.87 -1.44
N ALA A 87 8.95 -2.61 -2.47
CA ALA A 87 10.42 -2.54 -2.34
C ALA A 87 10.87 -1.45 -1.35
N HIS A 88 10.22 -0.29 -1.36
CA HIS A 88 10.50 0.79 -0.39
C HIS A 88 10.21 0.35 1.04
N LEU A 89 9.09 -0.33 1.27
CA LEU A 89 8.74 -0.86 2.59
C LEU A 89 9.73 -1.91 3.08
N GLU A 90 10.16 -2.80 2.18
CA GLU A 90 11.16 -3.81 2.50
C GLU A 90 12.51 -3.17 2.90
N ARG A 91 12.94 -2.12 2.17
CA ARG A 91 14.10 -1.32 2.55
C ARG A 91 13.94 -0.67 3.92
N LEU A 92 12.77 -0.09 4.22
CA LEU A 92 12.49 0.48 5.55
C LEU A 92 12.55 -0.56 6.67
N ARG A 93 12.10 -1.79 6.42
CA ARG A 93 12.18 -2.89 7.41
C ARG A 93 13.63 -3.24 7.71
N ARG A 94 14.47 -3.39 6.68
CA ARG A 94 15.91 -3.68 6.81
C ARG A 94 16.66 -2.55 7.53
N GLU A 95 16.34 -1.30 7.19
CA GLU A 95 16.94 -0.13 7.83
C GLU A 95 16.45 0.08 9.28
N GLY A 96 15.20 -0.27 9.56
CA GLY A 96 14.59 -0.23 10.88
C GLY A 96 15.00 -1.38 11.80
N SER A 97 15.50 -2.50 11.25
CA SER A 97 16.05 -3.63 12.02
C SER A 97 17.50 -3.45 12.45
N SER A 98 18.22 -2.41 11.98
CA SER A 98 19.57 -2.10 12.47
C SER A 98 19.53 -1.64 13.94
N PRO A 99 20.14 -2.39 14.89
CA PRO A 99 20.18 -2.03 16.31
C PRO A 99 20.85 -0.68 16.55
N GLU A 100 21.89 -0.37 15.78
CA GLU A 100 22.69 0.86 15.88
C GLU A 100 21.87 2.11 15.58
N ARG A 101 21.01 2.08 14.55
CA ARG A 101 20.13 3.22 14.23
C ARG A 101 19.05 3.43 15.29
N ARG A 102 18.54 2.36 15.92
CA ARG A 102 17.62 2.47 17.07
C ARG A 102 18.31 3.08 18.28
N ALA A 103 19.53 2.62 18.59
CA ALA A 103 20.35 3.16 19.67
C ALA A 103 20.65 4.65 19.46
N ARG A 104 21.04 5.05 18.23
CA ARG A 104 21.32 6.45 17.89
C ARG A 104 20.09 7.35 18.00
N ARG A 105 18.90 6.89 17.56
CA ARG A 105 17.64 7.64 17.75
C ARG A 105 17.24 7.78 19.22
N ARG A 106 17.47 6.74 20.04
CA ARG A 106 17.22 6.80 21.49
C ARG A 106 18.18 7.76 22.17
N ALA A 107 19.48 7.71 21.82
CA ALA A 107 20.49 8.62 22.34
C ALA A 107 20.18 10.09 21.98
N GLN A 108 19.80 10.36 20.73
CA GLN A 108 19.43 11.71 20.29
C GLN A 108 18.16 12.24 20.98
N ARG A 109 17.13 11.40 21.18
CA ARG A 109 15.94 11.79 21.95
C ARG A 109 16.28 12.07 23.40
N ARG A 110 17.14 11.25 24.02
CA ARG A 110 17.56 11.44 25.41
C ARG A 110 18.35 12.74 25.57
N ALA A 111 19.29 13.02 24.66
CA ALA A 111 20.06 14.26 24.66
C ALA A 111 19.17 15.51 24.47
N ALA A 112 18.17 15.46 23.58
CA ALA A 112 17.22 16.56 23.38
C ALA A 112 16.37 16.84 24.64
N LEU A 113 15.98 15.80 25.38
CA LEU A 113 15.26 15.93 26.65
C LEU A 113 16.14 16.48 27.79
N THR A 114 17.44 16.15 27.81
CA THR A 114 18.36 16.67 28.83
C THR A 114 18.75 18.13 28.54
N GLY A 115 18.93 18.50 27.27
CA GLY A 115 19.22 19.89 26.87
C GLY A 115 18.05 20.87 27.05
N GLN A 116 16.82 20.39 27.25
CA GLN A 116 15.67 21.24 27.61
C GLN A 116 15.63 21.60 29.10
N LEU A 117 16.24 20.79 29.98
CA LEU A 117 16.25 21.04 31.43
C LEU A 117 17.30 22.07 31.86
N GLU A 118 18.36 22.26 31.08
CA GLU A 118 19.43 23.23 31.40
C GLU A 118 19.08 24.67 30.99
N ILE A 119 18.04 24.89 30.17
CA ILE A 119 17.62 26.24 29.74
C ILE A 119 16.64 26.89 30.74
N GLU A 120 15.95 26.10 31.57
CA GLU A 120 14.96 26.62 32.55
C GLU A 120 15.53 26.96 33.94
N THR A 121 16.84 26.80 34.18
CA THR A 121 17.45 27.06 35.50
C THR A 121 18.31 28.32 35.60
N VAL A 122 18.29 29.19 34.58
CA VAL A 122 18.93 30.52 34.64
C VAL A 122 17.88 31.61 34.46
N LEU A 123 17.17 31.92 35.55
CA LEU A 123 16.52 33.21 35.80
C LEU A 123 16.83 33.64 37.24
#